data_AF-A0A915K9S7-F1
#
_entry.id   AF-A0A915K9S7-F1
#
_cell.length_a   1.000
_cell.length_b   1.000
_cell.length_c   1.000
_cell.angle_alpha   90.00
_cell.angle_beta   90.00
_cell.angle_gamma   90.00
#
_symmetry.space_group_name_H-M   'P 1'
#
loop_
_entity.id
_entity.type
_entity.pdbx_description
1 polymer ?
#
loop_
_entity_poly.entity_id
_entity_poly.type
_entity_poly.pdbx_seq_one_letter_code
_entity_poly.pdbx_strand_id
1 'polypeptide(L)'
;VLISHAECAEEGVRNVVAECLGKLCFLDPSTLVPRLKSGLNVEKSAYMRATIITSLKFTIVDQPQSFDVVLKEHIGDFLKSIDDADLNVRRVALITLNSTAHNKPTLVRDCLSNVLPGVYRETKVRKDLIREVEMGPFRHTVDDGLDLRKSAFECMYTLLETCLERLDIFEFLQHVEDGLKDHYDIKMLTYLMLIRLANLCPTQVLQRLDRLVEPLKQTCSAKVKANAVKQEFEKQDELKRCALRSLVALQVIFFIIHLSITFICHLIS
;
A
#
# COMPACT_ATOMS: atom_id res chain seq x y z
N VAL A 1 20.97 -22.85 -13.47
CA VAL A 1 20.93 -21.90 -14.61
C VAL A 1 20.02 -20.71 -14.31
N LEU A 2 18.72 -20.88 -14.03
CA LEU A 2 17.86 -19.70 -13.74
C LEU A 2 18.33 -18.89 -12.51
N ILE A 3 18.66 -19.57 -11.40
CA ILE A 3 19.13 -18.90 -10.17
C ILE A 3 20.42 -18.10 -10.39
N SER A 4 21.32 -18.51 -11.30
CA SER A 4 22.54 -17.75 -11.58
C SER A 4 22.28 -16.43 -12.32
N HIS A 5 21.10 -16.27 -12.93
CA HIS A 5 20.68 -15.01 -13.58
C HIS A 5 19.78 -14.14 -12.69
N ALA A 6 19.43 -14.61 -11.48
CA ALA A 6 18.62 -13.84 -10.53
C ALA A 6 19.38 -12.62 -9.95
N GLU A 7 20.70 -12.56 -10.13
CA GLU A 7 21.55 -11.45 -9.68
C GLU A 7 21.93 -10.50 -10.81
N CYS A 8 21.38 -10.68 -12.01
CA CYS A 8 21.69 -9.85 -13.16
C CYS A 8 21.40 -8.38 -12.88
N ALA A 9 22.25 -7.47 -13.36
CA ALA A 9 22.04 -6.02 -13.20
C ALA A 9 20.77 -5.54 -13.94
N GLU A 10 20.43 -6.18 -15.06
CA GLU A 10 19.26 -5.84 -15.86
C GLU A 10 17.96 -6.32 -15.19
N GLU A 11 17.09 -5.38 -14.85
CA GLU A 11 15.79 -5.68 -14.22
C GLU A 11 14.89 -6.53 -15.14
N GLY A 12 14.94 -6.31 -16.45
CA GLY A 12 14.18 -7.10 -17.42
C GLY A 12 14.52 -8.60 -17.35
N VAL A 13 15.82 -8.95 -17.27
CA VAL A 13 16.28 -10.34 -17.13
C VAL A 13 15.79 -10.92 -15.80
N ARG A 14 15.89 -10.16 -14.71
CA ARG A 14 15.40 -10.60 -13.40
C ARG A 14 13.89 -10.88 -13.39
N ASN A 15 13.10 -10.06 -14.08
CA ASN A 15 11.66 -10.27 -14.18
C ASN A 15 11.31 -11.55 -14.95
N VAL A 16 12.00 -11.84 -16.06
CA VAL A 16 11.82 -13.10 -16.80
C VAL A 16 12.23 -14.30 -15.95
N VAL A 17 13.36 -14.21 -15.24
CA VAL A 17 13.81 -15.26 -14.31
C VAL A 17 12.78 -15.49 -13.20
N ALA A 18 12.26 -14.42 -12.60
CA ALA A 18 11.23 -14.49 -11.57
C ALA A 18 9.97 -15.20 -12.09
N GLU A 19 9.49 -14.84 -13.28
CA GLU A 19 8.33 -15.49 -13.90
C GLU A 19 8.56 -16.97 -14.14
N CYS A 20 9.72 -17.35 -14.69
CA CYS A 20 10.07 -18.75 -14.89
C CYS A 20 10.14 -19.52 -13.57
N LEU A 21 10.75 -18.94 -12.53
CA LEU A 21 10.83 -19.57 -11.20
C LEU A 21 9.45 -19.77 -10.59
N GLY A 22 8.56 -18.77 -10.69
CA GLY A 22 7.18 -18.88 -10.23
C GLY A 22 6.43 -20.01 -10.94
N LYS A 23 6.51 -20.06 -12.27
CA LYS A 23 5.88 -21.11 -13.08
C LYS A 23 6.40 -22.52 -12.75
N LEU A 24 7.70 -22.65 -12.50
CA LEU A 24 8.31 -23.94 -12.12
C LEU A 24 7.82 -24.42 -10.75
N CYS A 25 7.51 -23.52 -9.82
CA CYS A 25 7.05 -23.90 -8.48
C CYS A 25 5.71 -24.64 -8.48
N PHE A 26 4.91 -24.53 -9.54
CA PHE A 26 3.69 -25.33 -9.69
C PHE A 26 3.96 -26.81 -9.98
N LEU A 27 5.15 -27.17 -10.49
CA LEU A 27 5.48 -28.55 -10.85
C LEU A 27 5.86 -29.41 -9.63
N ASP A 28 6.63 -28.84 -8.70
CA ASP A 28 7.00 -29.48 -7.44
C ASP A 28 7.07 -28.44 -6.30
N PRO A 29 5.91 -28.07 -5.72
CA PRO A 29 5.82 -27.04 -4.70
C PRO A 29 6.62 -27.38 -3.44
N SER A 30 6.56 -28.65 -3.02
CA SER A 30 7.18 -29.17 -1.80
C SER A 30 8.70 -28.99 -1.78
N THR A 31 9.35 -29.16 -2.93
CA THR A 31 10.81 -29.02 -3.01
C THR A 31 11.22 -27.60 -3.40
N LEU A 32 10.48 -26.98 -4.33
CA LEU A 32 10.90 -25.71 -4.94
C LEU A 32 10.61 -24.51 -4.05
N VAL A 33 9.50 -24.46 -3.34
CA VAL A 33 9.16 -23.31 -2.46
C VAL A 33 10.19 -23.15 -1.33
N PRO A 34 10.57 -24.22 -0.58
CA PRO A 34 11.63 -24.11 0.42
C PRO A 34 12.99 -23.73 -0.19
N ARG A 35 13.28 -24.19 -1.41
CA ARG A 35 14.51 -23.84 -2.11
C ARG A 35 14.53 -22.36 -2.51
N LEU A 36 13.41 -21.81 -2.97
CA LEU A 36 13.30 -20.37 -3.22
C LEU A 36 13.47 -19.58 -1.93
N LYS A 37 12.84 -20.01 -0.83
CA LYS A 37 13.00 -19.39 0.49
C LYS A 37 14.47 -19.29 0.91
N SER A 38 15.32 -20.26 0.59
CA SER A 38 16.77 -20.17 0.88
C SER A 38 17.48 -19.00 0.19
N GLY A 39 16.93 -18.51 -0.94
CA GLY A 39 17.41 -17.34 -1.66
C GLY A 39 17.09 -16.00 -1.00
N LEU A 40 16.26 -16.00 0.05
CA LEU A 40 15.94 -14.81 0.85
C LEU A 40 16.97 -14.53 1.95
N ASN A 41 18.00 -15.37 2.11
CA ASN A 41 19.03 -15.14 3.12
C ASN A 41 19.70 -13.78 2.91
N VAL A 42 19.92 -13.05 4.01
CA VAL A 42 20.54 -11.71 4.04
C VAL A 42 21.92 -11.70 3.38
N GLU A 43 22.65 -12.82 3.42
CA GLU A 43 23.95 -12.99 2.77
C GLU A 43 23.90 -12.94 1.23
N LYS A 44 22.72 -13.14 0.62
CA LYS A 44 22.55 -13.07 -0.84
C LYS A 44 22.46 -11.63 -1.32
N SER A 45 22.66 -11.39 -2.62
CA SER A 45 22.51 -10.05 -3.19
C SER A 45 21.06 -9.55 -3.06
N ALA A 46 20.88 -8.23 -2.96
CA ALA A 46 19.54 -7.62 -2.97
C ALA A 46 18.75 -7.98 -4.25
N TYR A 47 19.45 -8.14 -5.38
CA TYR A 47 18.87 -8.58 -6.64
C TYR A 47 18.33 -10.01 -6.59
N MET A 48 19.06 -10.95 -5.98
CA MET A 48 18.56 -12.30 -5.73
C MET A 48 17.28 -12.24 -4.90
N ARG A 49 17.32 -11.57 -3.74
CA ARG A 49 16.17 -11.51 -2.82
C ARG A 49 14.95 -10.91 -3.50
N ALA A 50 15.11 -9.79 -4.21
CA ALA A 50 14.04 -9.18 -4.99
C ALA A 50 13.49 -10.13 -6.06
N THR A 51 14.34 -10.82 -6.84
CA THR A 51 13.89 -11.77 -7.87
C THR A 51 13.09 -12.92 -7.28
N ILE A 52 13.52 -13.45 -6.13
CA ILE A 52 12.81 -14.53 -5.43
C ILE A 52 11.43 -14.06 -4.96
N ILE A 53 11.32 -12.87 -4.38
CA ILE A 53 10.02 -12.34 -3.94
C ILE A 53 9.13 -12.05 -5.16
N THR A 54 9.68 -11.47 -6.24
CA THR A 54 8.94 -11.27 -7.49
C THR A 54 8.45 -12.58 -8.07
N SER A 55 9.22 -13.67 -7.95
CA SER A 55 8.79 -14.98 -8.46
C SER A 55 7.49 -15.45 -7.80
N LEU A 56 7.31 -15.10 -6.52
CA LEU A 56 6.11 -15.43 -5.78
C LEU A 56 4.87 -14.72 -6.34
N LYS A 57 4.99 -13.47 -6.77
CA LYS A 57 3.90 -12.74 -7.45
C LYS A 57 3.36 -13.54 -8.64
N PHE A 58 4.24 -14.19 -9.41
CA PHE A 58 3.85 -15.01 -10.57
C PHE A 58 3.24 -16.38 -10.21
N THR A 59 3.24 -16.74 -8.93
CA THR A 59 2.50 -17.92 -8.42
C THR A 59 1.08 -17.58 -7.95
N ILE A 60 0.76 -16.30 -7.78
CA ILE A 60 -0.56 -15.86 -7.32
C ILE A 60 -1.52 -15.78 -8.53
N VAL A 61 -2.10 -16.93 -8.89
CA VAL A 61 -3.15 -17.06 -9.91
C VAL A 61 -4.52 -17.08 -9.26
N ASP A 62 -5.56 -16.49 -9.87
CA ASP A 62 -6.90 -16.36 -9.26
C ASP A 62 -7.58 -17.70 -8.91
N GLN A 63 -7.29 -18.76 -9.65
CA GLN A 63 -7.89 -20.07 -9.40
C GLN A 63 -7.26 -20.74 -8.15
N PRO A 64 -8.08 -21.33 -7.25
CA PRO A 64 -7.57 -22.12 -6.15
C PRO A 64 -6.76 -23.31 -6.65
N GLN A 65 -5.58 -23.53 -6.08
CA GLN A 65 -4.70 -24.63 -6.45
C GLN A 65 -4.15 -25.36 -5.22
N SER A 66 -3.75 -26.62 -5.40
CA SER A 66 -3.05 -27.40 -4.35
C SER A 66 -1.76 -26.71 -3.88
N PHE A 67 -1.12 -25.94 -4.77
CA PHE A 67 0.01 -25.08 -4.45
C PHE A 67 -0.26 -24.12 -3.29
N ASP A 68 -1.49 -23.62 -3.16
CA ASP A 68 -1.86 -22.62 -2.15
C ASP A 68 -1.68 -23.14 -0.72
N VAL A 69 -1.86 -24.44 -0.50
CA VAL A 69 -1.68 -25.08 0.82
C VAL A 69 -0.21 -24.99 1.23
N VAL A 70 0.70 -25.37 0.32
CA VAL A 70 2.15 -25.31 0.57
C VAL A 70 2.62 -23.87 0.69
N LEU A 71 2.09 -22.98 -0.17
CA LEU A 71 2.46 -21.57 -0.11
C LEU A 71 2.04 -20.93 1.22
N LYS A 72 0.85 -21.26 1.74
CA LYS A 72 0.35 -20.71 3.00
C LYS A 72 1.30 -20.95 4.18
N GLU A 73 2.01 -22.07 4.19
CA GLU A 73 2.99 -22.40 5.23
C GLU A 73 4.27 -21.54 5.15
N HIS A 74 4.59 -21.01 3.96
CA HIS A 74 5.85 -20.30 3.70
C HIS A 74 5.67 -18.80 3.42
N ILE A 75 4.47 -18.34 3.05
CA ILE A 75 4.19 -16.96 2.62
C ILE A 75 4.69 -15.92 3.64
N GLY A 76 4.53 -16.19 4.94
CA GLY A 76 5.00 -15.31 6.00
C GLY A 76 6.52 -15.05 5.96
N ASP A 77 7.31 -16.03 5.54
CA ASP A 77 8.76 -15.87 5.42
C ASP A 77 9.17 -14.98 4.25
N PHE A 78 8.42 -15.03 3.14
CA PHE A 78 8.62 -14.11 2.02
C PHE A 78 8.24 -12.68 2.41
N LEU A 79 7.13 -12.51 3.13
CA LEU A 79 6.61 -11.21 3.53
C LEU A 79 7.45 -10.49 4.60
N LYS A 80 8.28 -11.23 5.38
CA LYS A 80 9.29 -10.63 6.27
C LYS A 80 10.29 -9.74 5.52
N SER A 81 10.41 -9.89 4.20
CA SER A 81 11.27 -9.05 3.36
C SER A 81 10.82 -7.58 3.29
N ILE A 82 9.66 -7.22 3.86
CA ILE A 82 9.28 -5.82 4.07
C ILE A 82 10.24 -5.11 5.03
N ASP A 83 10.92 -5.85 5.92
CA ASP A 83 11.93 -5.33 6.85
C ASP A 83 13.36 -5.38 6.27
N ASP A 84 13.54 -5.69 4.98
CA ASP A 84 14.87 -5.85 4.36
C ASP A 84 15.73 -4.56 4.41
N ALA A 85 17.05 -4.65 4.38
CA ALA A 85 17.90 -3.45 4.34
C ALA A 85 17.74 -2.64 3.03
N ASP A 86 17.46 -3.30 1.92
CA ASP A 86 17.37 -2.70 0.59
C ASP A 86 15.95 -2.23 0.25
N LEU A 87 15.83 -0.97 -0.20
CA LEU A 87 14.54 -0.34 -0.51
C LEU A 87 13.78 -1.05 -1.62
N ASN A 88 14.47 -1.57 -2.64
CA ASN A 88 13.82 -2.25 -3.75
C ASN A 88 13.28 -3.62 -3.31
N VAL A 89 14.00 -4.33 -2.44
CA VAL A 89 13.49 -5.58 -1.84
C VAL A 89 12.21 -5.33 -1.05
N ARG A 90 12.16 -4.29 -0.21
CA ARG A 90 10.94 -3.88 0.51
C ARG A 90 9.79 -3.58 -0.44
N ARG A 91 10.07 -2.83 -1.52
CA ARG A 91 9.08 -2.43 -2.52
C ARG A 91 8.45 -3.65 -3.20
N VAL A 92 9.28 -4.59 -3.63
CA VAL A 92 8.82 -5.84 -4.25
C VAL A 92 8.01 -6.67 -3.25
N ALA A 93 8.40 -6.69 -1.97
CA ALA A 93 7.63 -7.37 -0.93
C ALA A 93 6.24 -6.76 -0.74
N LEU A 94 6.12 -5.43 -0.73
CA LEU A 94 4.81 -4.75 -0.70
C LEU A 94 3.98 -5.03 -1.95
N ILE A 95 4.57 -4.96 -3.15
CA ILE A 95 3.84 -5.28 -4.40
C ILE A 95 3.33 -6.73 -4.38
N THR A 96 4.12 -7.66 -3.86
CA THR A 96 3.76 -9.07 -3.74
C THR A 96 2.66 -9.27 -2.69
N LEU A 97 2.76 -8.58 -1.55
CA LEU A 97 1.70 -8.54 -0.54
C LEU A 97 0.39 -8.02 -1.15
N ASN A 98 0.43 -6.92 -1.88
CA ASN A 98 -0.72 -6.31 -2.53
C ASN A 98 -1.40 -7.30 -3.49
N SER A 99 -0.60 -7.92 -4.37
CA SER A 99 -1.09 -8.95 -5.31
C SER A 99 -1.72 -10.15 -4.60
N THR A 100 -1.11 -10.59 -3.50
CA THR A 100 -1.62 -11.72 -2.72
C THR A 100 -2.91 -11.34 -1.97
N ALA A 101 -2.95 -10.16 -1.36
CA ALA A 101 -4.11 -9.65 -0.64
C ALA A 101 -5.31 -9.38 -1.56
N HIS A 102 -5.07 -9.03 -2.83
CA HIS A 102 -6.12 -8.83 -3.82
C HIS A 102 -6.68 -10.15 -4.36
N ASN A 103 -5.79 -11.05 -4.82
CA ASN A 103 -6.22 -12.26 -5.53
C ASN A 103 -6.50 -13.46 -4.60
N LYS A 104 -5.74 -13.58 -3.49
CA LYS A 104 -5.83 -14.70 -2.54
C LYS A 104 -5.71 -14.23 -1.07
N PRO A 105 -6.70 -13.47 -0.55
CA PRO A 105 -6.65 -12.89 0.79
C PRO A 105 -6.44 -13.93 1.91
N THR A 106 -6.95 -15.15 1.72
CA THR A 106 -6.84 -16.26 2.68
C THR A 106 -5.40 -16.71 2.96
N LEU A 107 -4.46 -16.44 2.05
CA LEU A 107 -3.04 -16.74 2.23
C LEU A 107 -2.38 -15.80 3.23
N VAL A 108 -2.80 -14.53 3.25
CA VAL A 108 -2.14 -13.50 4.08
C VAL A 108 -2.88 -13.22 5.38
N ARG A 109 -4.17 -13.55 5.46
CA ARG A 109 -5.06 -13.22 6.59
C ARG A 109 -4.49 -13.59 7.96
N ASP A 110 -3.79 -14.72 8.06
CA ASP A 110 -3.26 -15.24 9.33
C ASP A 110 -1.90 -14.64 9.71
N CYS A 111 -1.15 -14.08 8.74
CA CYS A 111 0.14 -13.43 8.98
C CYS A 111 0.06 -11.89 9.01
N LEU A 112 -1.11 -11.29 8.75
CA LEU A 112 -1.27 -9.83 8.67
C LEU A 112 -0.80 -9.10 9.93
N SER A 113 -1.05 -9.64 11.13
CA SER A 113 -0.60 -9.02 12.39
C SER A 113 0.91 -8.80 12.46
N ASN A 114 1.69 -9.69 11.83
CA ASN A 114 3.15 -9.58 11.78
C ASN A 114 3.64 -8.65 10.66
N VAL A 115 2.83 -8.49 9.61
CA VAL A 115 3.20 -7.79 8.37
C VAL A 115 2.77 -6.32 8.39
N LEU A 116 1.61 -6.01 8.97
CA LEU A 116 1.04 -4.66 9.04
C LEU A 116 1.99 -3.61 9.65
N PRO A 117 2.72 -3.88 10.75
CA PRO A 117 3.68 -2.91 11.28
C PRO A 117 4.75 -2.51 10.26
N GLY A 118 5.19 -3.45 9.43
CA GLY A 118 6.12 -3.20 8.33
C GLY A 118 5.50 -2.32 7.24
N VAL A 119 4.28 -2.65 6.80
CA VAL A 119 3.52 -1.84 5.81
C VAL A 119 3.36 -0.40 6.29
N TYR A 120 2.91 -0.23 7.53
CA TYR A 120 2.70 1.07 8.17
C TYR A 120 3.99 1.86 8.34
N ARG A 121 5.12 1.21 8.63
CA ARG A 121 6.42 1.88 8.66
C ARG A 121 6.78 2.50 7.31
N GLU A 122 6.51 1.77 6.23
CA GLU A 122 6.80 2.23 4.87
C GLU A 122 5.80 3.29 4.36
N THR A 123 4.77 3.67 5.13
CA THR A 123 3.93 4.85 4.82
C THR A 123 4.55 6.17 5.24
N LYS A 124 5.61 6.16 6.08
CA LYS A 124 6.18 7.38 6.66
C LYS A 124 7.18 8.03 5.72
N VAL A 125 7.12 9.35 5.63
CA VAL A 125 8.10 10.15 4.89
C VAL A 125 9.46 10.10 5.61
N ARG A 126 10.46 9.55 4.91
CA ARG A 126 11.85 9.45 5.39
C ARG A 126 12.70 10.57 4.82
N LYS A 127 13.07 11.54 5.67
CA LYS A 127 13.84 12.72 5.26
C LYS A 127 15.24 12.38 4.77
N ASP A 128 15.81 11.28 5.24
CA ASP A 128 17.10 10.73 4.81
C ASP A 128 17.09 10.25 3.35
N LEU A 129 15.91 9.98 2.77
CA LEU A 129 15.75 9.60 1.36
C LEU A 129 15.36 10.77 0.45
N ILE A 130 15.29 11.99 0.99
CA ILE A 130 14.91 13.19 0.23
C ILE A 130 16.14 14.05 0.01
N ARG A 131 16.45 14.34 -1.24
CA ARG A 131 17.58 15.19 -1.65
C ARG A 131 17.13 16.26 -2.62
N GLU A 132 17.72 17.45 -2.51
CA GLU A 132 17.53 18.50 -3.51
C GLU A 132 18.66 18.43 -4.55
N VAL A 133 18.27 18.35 -5.81
CA VAL A 133 19.19 18.39 -6.95
C VAL A 133 19.08 19.75 -7.60
N GLU A 134 20.19 20.50 -7.61
CA GLU A 134 20.24 21.79 -8.29
C GLU A 134 20.40 21.58 -9.81
N MET A 135 19.50 22.19 -10.57
CA MET A 135 19.50 22.21 -12.03
C MET A 135 19.67 23.67 -12.48
N GLY A 136 20.86 24.24 -12.22
CA GLY A 136 21.16 25.66 -12.46
C GLY A 136 20.34 26.57 -11.53
N PRO A 137 19.49 27.49 -12.05
CA PRO A 137 18.66 28.36 -11.20
C PRO A 137 17.45 27.63 -10.58
N PHE A 138 17.21 26.36 -10.95
CA PHE A 138 16.10 25.57 -10.45
C PHE A 138 16.56 24.54 -9.41
N ARG A 139 15.72 24.27 -8.42
CA ARG A 139 15.91 23.17 -7.46
C ARG A 139 14.82 22.13 -7.67
N HIS A 140 15.20 20.86 -7.78
CA HIS A 140 14.27 19.75 -7.88
C HIS A 140 14.47 18.81 -6.69
N THR A 141 13.43 18.64 -5.88
CA THR A 141 13.41 17.67 -4.79
C THR A 141 13.19 16.27 -5.35
N VAL A 142 14.12 15.36 -5.08
CA VAL A 142 14.03 13.93 -5.40
C VAL A 142 13.78 13.18 -4.11
N ASP A 143 12.69 12.42 -4.06
CA ASP A 143 12.31 11.55 -2.94
C ASP A 143 12.46 10.09 -3.35
N ASP A 144 13.60 9.50 -3.02
CA ASP A 144 13.94 8.12 -3.36
C ASP A 144 13.05 7.10 -2.61
N GLY A 145 12.30 7.54 -1.58
CA GLY A 145 11.34 6.74 -0.83
C GLY A 145 9.90 6.80 -1.35
N LEU A 146 9.60 7.66 -2.33
CA LEU A 146 8.23 7.93 -2.77
C LEU A 146 7.52 6.69 -3.33
N ASP A 147 8.18 5.93 -4.20
CA ASP A 147 7.58 4.74 -4.82
C ASP A 147 7.26 3.65 -3.80
N LEU A 148 8.10 3.53 -2.76
CA LEU A 148 7.86 2.60 -1.68
C LEU A 148 6.64 3.01 -0.84
N ARG A 149 6.48 4.30 -0.56
CA ARG A 149 5.27 4.82 0.12
C ARG A 149 4.02 4.60 -0.73
N LYS A 150 4.08 4.82 -2.04
CA LYS A 150 2.97 4.53 -2.96
C LYS A 150 2.54 3.06 -2.86
N SER A 151 3.49 2.12 -2.93
CA SER A 151 3.19 0.70 -2.77
C SER A 151 2.61 0.36 -1.39
N ALA A 152 3.02 1.04 -0.32
CA ALA A 152 2.45 0.84 1.01
C ALA A 152 0.98 1.30 1.08
N PHE A 153 0.66 2.48 0.55
CA PHE A 153 -0.72 2.97 0.49
C PHE A 153 -1.60 2.13 -0.43
N GLU A 154 -1.07 1.62 -1.55
CA GLU A 154 -1.77 0.66 -2.40
C GLU A 154 -2.11 -0.63 -1.63
N CYS A 155 -1.16 -1.16 -0.84
CA CYS A 155 -1.45 -2.31 0.04
C CYS A 155 -2.56 -1.98 1.03
N MET A 156 -2.50 -0.83 1.69
CA MET A 156 -3.54 -0.40 2.64
C MET A 156 -4.92 -0.34 1.99
N TYR A 157 -5.02 0.22 0.77
CA TYR A 157 -6.27 0.30 0.04
C TYR A 157 -6.86 -1.09 -0.25
N THR A 158 -6.04 -2.03 -0.73
CA THR A 158 -6.46 -3.42 -0.96
C THR A 158 -6.89 -4.13 0.32
N LEU A 159 -6.12 -3.98 1.39
CA LEU A 159 -6.41 -4.61 2.68
C LEU A 159 -7.71 -4.09 3.30
N LEU A 160 -8.06 -2.83 3.06
CA LEU A 160 -9.34 -2.25 3.47
C LEU A 160 -10.53 -2.97 2.82
N GLU A 161 -10.37 -3.46 1.59
CA GLU A 161 -11.42 -4.18 0.86
C GLU A 161 -11.45 -5.67 1.22
N THR A 162 -10.30 -6.33 1.34
CA THR A 162 -10.23 -7.79 1.46
C THR A 162 -10.06 -8.31 2.88
N CYS A 163 -9.49 -7.50 3.79
CA CYS A 163 -9.03 -7.95 5.10
C CYS A 163 -9.44 -7.01 6.27
N LEU A 164 -10.52 -6.24 6.12
CA LEU A 164 -10.96 -5.24 7.11
C LEU A 164 -11.02 -5.77 8.56
N GLU A 165 -11.53 -6.99 8.76
CA GLU A 165 -11.68 -7.63 10.08
C GLU A 165 -10.36 -7.89 10.82
N ARG A 166 -9.21 -7.79 10.13
CA ARG A 166 -7.88 -7.96 10.71
C ARG A 166 -7.15 -6.64 10.97
N LEU A 167 -7.78 -5.51 10.65
CA LEU A 167 -7.16 -4.19 10.77
C LEU A 167 -7.58 -3.52 12.08
N ASP A 168 -6.62 -2.91 12.79
CA ASP A 168 -6.94 -1.88 13.76
C ASP A 168 -7.31 -0.59 13.01
N ILE A 169 -8.59 -0.25 13.04
CA ILE A 169 -9.12 0.90 12.30
C ILE A 169 -8.54 2.23 12.81
N PHE A 170 -8.19 2.34 14.09
CA PHE A 170 -7.62 3.58 14.63
C PHE A 170 -6.18 3.78 14.19
N GLU A 171 -5.37 2.71 14.19
CA GLU A 171 -4.02 2.75 13.63
C GLU A 171 -4.07 3.02 12.12
N PHE A 172 -4.93 2.31 11.39
CA PHE A 172 -5.14 2.51 9.95
C PHE A 172 -5.50 3.97 9.63
N LEU A 173 -6.43 4.57 10.40
CA LEU A 173 -6.82 5.97 10.25
C LEU A 173 -5.67 6.95 10.51
N GLN A 174 -4.74 6.64 11.42
CA GLN A 174 -3.56 7.48 11.64
C GLN A 174 -2.68 7.54 10.38
N HIS A 175 -2.52 6.43 9.67
CA HIS A 175 -1.78 6.40 8.42
C HIS A 175 -2.53 7.07 7.27
N VAL A 176 -3.87 6.97 7.25
CA VAL A 176 -4.72 7.75 6.33
C VAL A 176 -4.55 9.24 6.56
N GLU A 177 -4.56 9.71 7.82
CA GLU A 177 -4.35 11.12 8.17
C GLU A 177 -3.02 11.67 7.62
N ASP A 178 -1.96 10.88 7.66
CA ASP A 178 -0.65 11.24 7.11
C ASP A 178 -0.66 11.25 5.56
N GLY A 179 -1.33 10.28 4.93
CA GLY A 179 -1.47 10.21 3.47
C GLY A 179 -2.18 11.42 2.85
N LEU A 180 -3.12 12.06 3.57
CA LEU A 180 -3.80 13.28 3.12
C LEU A 180 -2.85 14.48 2.96
N LYS A 181 -1.67 14.42 3.59
CA LYS A 181 -0.66 15.47 3.61
C LYS A 181 0.54 15.16 2.68
N ASP A 182 0.59 13.98 2.09
CA ASP A 182 1.73 13.49 1.30
C ASP A 182 1.67 13.94 -0.18
N HIS A 183 2.43 13.28 -1.06
CA HIS A 183 2.50 13.51 -2.49
C HIS A 183 1.14 13.35 -3.18
N TYR A 184 0.97 14.04 -4.32
CA TYR A 184 -0.23 14.06 -5.14
C TYR A 184 -0.89 12.67 -5.31
N ASP A 185 -0.13 11.67 -5.79
CA ASP A 185 -0.65 10.33 -6.04
C ASP A 185 -1.15 9.62 -4.77
N ILE A 186 -0.43 9.82 -3.65
CA ILE A 186 -0.80 9.25 -2.35
C ILE A 186 -2.07 9.91 -1.83
N LYS A 187 -2.20 11.24 -1.96
CA LYS A 187 -3.43 11.96 -1.57
C LYS A 187 -4.65 11.44 -2.33
N MET A 188 -4.51 11.23 -3.64
CA MET A 188 -5.58 10.72 -4.49
C MET A 188 -6.09 9.36 -4.00
N LEU A 189 -5.18 8.43 -3.70
CA LEU A 189 -5.54 7.12 -3.16
C LEU A 189 -6.13 7.23 -1.74
N THR A 190 -5.58 8.12 -0.92
CA THR A 190 -6.04 8.35 0.45
C THR A 190 -7.47 8.91 0.49
N TYR A 191 -7.86 9.77 -0.46
CA TYR A 191 -9.24 10.23 -0.58
C TYR A 191 -10.21 9.08 -0.88
N LEU A 192 -9.82 8.14 -1.74
CA LEU A 192 -10.63 6.95 -2.01
C LEU A 192 -10.78 6.07 -0.76
N MET A 193 -9.68 5.87 -0.01
CA MET A 193 -9.70 5.16 1.27
C MET A 193 -10.65 5.84 2.27
N LEU A 194 -10.59 7.16 2.37
CA LEU A 194 -11.42 7.94 3.30
C LEU A 194 -12.92 7.83 2.97
N ILE A 195 -13.28 7.90 1.68
CA ILE A 195 -14.67 7.68 1.24
C ILE A 195 -15.15 6.26 1.60
N ARG A 196 -14.31 5.25 1.42
CA ARG A 196 -14.67 3.87 1.80
C ARG A 196 -14.80 3.72 3.31
N LEU A 197 -13.87 4.26 4.08
CA LEU A 197 -13.91 4.24 5.54
C LEU A 197 -15.15 4.94 6.10
N ALA A 198 -15.60 6.03 5.47
CA ALA A 198 -16.84 6.71 5.86
C ALA A 198 -18.06 5.79 5.81
N ASN A 199 -18.07 4.83 4.87
CA ASN A 199 -19.16 3.85 4.72
C ASN A 199 -18.95 2.61 5.59
N LEU A 200 -17.71 2.12 5.71
CA LEU A 200 -17.39 0.87 6.40
C LEU A 200 -17.27 1.03 7.93
N CYS A 201 -16.72 2.15 8.39
CA CYS A 201 -16.39 2.40 9.80
C CYS A 201 -16.78 3.84 10.24
N PRO A 202 -18.07 4.22 10.09
CA PRO A 202 -18.50 5.62 10.30
C PRO A 202 -18.22 6.14 11.72
N THR A 203 -18.36 5.29 12.74
CA THR A 203 -18.16 5.68 14.14
C THR A 203 -16.69 6.02 14.44
N GLN A 204 -15.75 5.23 13.93
CA GLN A 204 -14.31 5.44 14.12
C GLN A 204 -13.85 6.67 13.34
N VAL A 205 -14.37 6.86 12.13
CA VAL A 205 -14.11 8.06 11.32
C VAL A 205 -14.62 9.31 12.02
N LEU A 206 -15.84 9.27 12.61
CA LEU A 206 -16.39 10.40 13.35
C LEU A 206 -15.49 10.81 14.52
N GLN A 207 -14.92 9.85 15.25
CA GLN A 207 -14.00 10.12 16.37
C GLN A 207 -12.68 10.80 15.95
N ARG A 208 -12.30 10.72 14.67
CA ARG A 208 -11.09 11.34 14.11
C ARG A 208 -11.39 12.51 13.18
N LEU A 209 -12.66 12.90 13.06
CA LEU A 209 -13.11 13.82 12.03
C LEU A 209 -12.35 15.16 12.03
N ASP A 210 -12.15 15.77 13.21
CA ASP A 210 -11.46 17.06 13.32
C ASP A 210 -10.05 17.02 12.70
N ARG A 211 -9.36 15.88 12.81
CA ARG A 211 -8.02 15.67 12.24
C ARG A 211 -8.05 15.42 10.73
N LEU A 212 -9.14 14.82 10.24
CA LEU A 212 -9.33 14.49 8.83
C LEU A 212 -9.80 15.70 8.01
N VAL A 213 -10.59 16.58 8.61
CA VAL A 213 -11.15 17.77 7.94
C VAL A 213 -10.09 18.83 7.65
N GLU A 214 -9.10 19.01 8.53
CA GLU A 214 -8.09 20.05 8.37
C GLU A 214 -7.24 19.86 7.08
N PRO A 215 -6.68 18.68 6.76
CA PRO A 215 -6.01 18.43 5.48
C PRO A 215 -6.91 18.62 4.24
N LEU A 216 -8.20 18.27 4.35
CA LEU A 216 -9.17 18.45 3.28
C LEU A 216 -9.40 19.94 3.01
N LYS A 217 -9.58 20.74 4.06
CA LYS A 217 -9.74 22.20 3.98
C LYS A 217 -8.51 22.86 3.35
N GLN A 218 -7.32 22.44 3.73
CA GLN A 218 -6.06 22.94 3.14
C GLN A 218 -6.00 22.67 1.65
N THR A 219 -6.37 21.46 1.21
CA THR A 219 -6.42 21.10 -0.22
C THR A 219 -7.45 21.94 -0.98
N CYS A 220 -8.66 22.11 -0.43
CA CYS A 220 -9.71 22.93 -1.04
C CYS A 220 -9.31 24.41 -1.18
N SER A 221 -8.56 24.92 -0.20
CA SER A 221 -8.17 26.35 -0.13
C SER A 221 -6.85 26.65 -0.86
N ALA A 222 -6.11 25.63 -1.30
CA ALA A 222 -4.82 25.79 -1.95
C ALA A 222 -4.96 26.59 -3.26
N LYS A 223 -4.05 27.56 -3.44
CA LYS A 223 -3.94 28.38 -4.65
C LYS A 223 -2.65 28.04 -5.38
N VAL A 224 -2.75 27.78 -6.67
CA VAL A 224 -1.60 27.59 -7.56
C VAL A 224 -1.00 28.97 -7.88
N LYS A 225 0.33 29.04 -8.03
CA LYS A 225 1.02 30.28 -8.41
C LYS A 225 0.59 30.71 -9.81
N ALA A 226 0.47 32.02 -10.06
CA ALA A 226 0.00 32.54 -11.33
C ALA A 226 0.89 32.17 -12.54
N ASN A 227 2.17 31.88 -12.29
CA ASN A 227 3.16 31.48 -13.30
C ASN A 227 3.32 29.96 -13.44
N ALA A 228 2.48 29.16 -12.78
CA ALA A 228 2.54 27.72 -12.87
C ALA A 228 2.15 27.22 -14.27
N VAL A 229 2.66 26.06 -14.65
CA VAL A 229 2.27 25.40 -15.89
C VAL A 229 0.84 24.85 -15.80
N LYS A 230 0.14 24.75 -16.94
CA LYS A 230 -1.25 24.25 -17.02
C LYS A 230 -1.49 22.95 -16.25
N GLN A 231 -0.52 22.04 -16.31
CA GLN A 231 -0.58 20.74 -15.62
C GLN A 231 -0.69 20.86 -14.09
N GLU A 232 -0.09 21.88 -13.47
CA GLU A 232 -0.20 22.11 -12.02
C GLU A 232 -1.59 22.58 -11.62
N PHE A 233 -2.23 23.41 -12.45
CA PHE A 233 -3.63 23.81 -12.25
C PHE A 233 -4.57 22.61 -12.36
N GLU A 234 -4.40 21.78 -13.40
CA GLU A 234 -5.21 20.57 -13.59
C GLU A 234 -5.09 19.60 -12.41
N LYS A 235 -3.86 19.36 -11.93
CA LYS A 235 -3.63 18.54 -10.72
C LYS A 235 -4.32 19.11 -9.48
N GLN A 236 -4.24 20.42 -9.24
CA GLN A 236 -4.90 21.00 -8.07
C GLN A 236 -6.43 20.96 -8.18
N ASP A 237 -6.99 21.20 -9.36
CA ASP A 237 -8.44 21.08 -9.55
C ASP A 237 -8.93 19.63 -9.35
N GLU A 238 -8.15 18.65 -9.78
CA GLU A 238 -8.45 17.24 -9.53
C GLU A 238 -8.42 16.92 -8.02
N LEU A 239 -7.37 17.34 -7.30
CA LEU A 239 -7.28 17.18 -5.84
C LEU A 239 -8.47 17.82 -5.13
N LYS A 240 -8.88 19.02 -5.54
CA LYS A 240 -10.05 19.71 -4.97
C LYS A 240 -11.32 18.91 -5.17
N ARG A 241 -11.56 18.38 -6.38
CA ARG A 241 -12.75 17.54 -6.65
C ARG A 241 -12.74 16.29 -5.77
N CYS A 242 -11.61 15.61 -5.62
CA CYS A 242 -11.49 14.41 -4.79
C CYS A 242 -11.66 14.71 -3.28
N ALA A 243 -11.09 15.82 -2.80
CA ALA A 243 -11.28 16.29 -1.44
C ALA A 243 -12.76 16.63 -1.15
N LEU A 244 -13.44 17.32 -2.07
CA LEU A 244 -14.87 17.62 -1.94
C LEU A 244 -15.73 16.36 -1.92
N ARG A 245 -15.45 15.36 -2.77
CA ARG A 245 -16.13 14.05 -2.71
C ARG A 245 -15.95 13.37 -1.35
N SER A 246 -14.74 13.44 -0.80
CA SER A 246 -14.45 12.91 0.54
C SER A 246 -15.24 13.65 1.63
N LEU A 247 -15.33 14.98 1.55
CA LEU A 247 -16.14 15.78 2.48
C LEU A 247 -17.63 15.43 2.42
N VAL A 248 -18.18 15.21 1.23
CA VAL A 248 -19.57 14.79 1.06
C VAL A 248 -19.81 13.43 1.74
N ALA A 249 -18.90 12.47 1.56
CA ALA A 249 -18.99 11.17 2.23
C ALA A 249 -18.95 11.30 3.76
N LEU A 250 -18.08 12.17 4.29
CA LEU A 250 -18.02 12.46 5.72
C LEU A 250 -19.27 13.15 6.25
N GLN A 251 -19.89 14.03 5.45
CA GLN A 251 -21.12 14.73 5.85
C GLN A 251 -22.31 13.76 6.02
N VAL A 252 -22.39 12.71 5.20
CA VAL A 252 -23.43 11.68 5.30
C VAL A 252 -23.40 10.99 6.67
N ILE A 253 -22.21 10.79 7.26
CA ILE A 253 -22.05 10.21 8.60
C ILE A 253 -22.83 11.01 9.66
N PHE A 254 -22.72 12.35 9.62
CA PHE A 254 -23.44 13.22 10.56
C PHE A 254 -24.95 13.07 10.47
N PHE A 255 -25.50 13.03 9.25
CA PHE A 255 -26.93 12.92 9.05
C PHE A 255 -27.48 11.58 9.57
N ILE A 256 -26.77 10.47 9.32
CA ILE A 256 -27.19 9.13 9.76
C ILE A 256 -27.19 9.05 11.30
N ILE A 257 -26.15 9.57 11.94
CA ILE A 257 -26.03 9.50 13.41
C ILE A 257 -27.03 10.41 14.09
N HIS A 258 -27.22 11.64 13.58
CA HIS A 258 -28.23 12.54 14.12
C HIS A 258 -29.64 11.95 13.99
N LEU A 259 -29.98 11.36 12.85
CA LEU A 259 -31.29 10.71 12.66
C LEU A 259 -31.48 9.53 13.61
N SER A 260 -30.43 8.73 13.82
CA SER A 260 -30.45 7.57 14.74
C SER A 260 -30.67 8.01 16.20
N ILE A 261 -30.00 9.08 16.64
CA ILE A 261 -30.18 9.66 17.98
C ILE A 261 -31.61 10.18 18.14
N THR A 262 -32.12 10.95 17.17
CA THR A 262 -33.49 11.47 17.20
C THR A 262 -34.53 10.34 17.26
N PHE A 263 -34.33 9.26 16.50
CA PHE A 263 -35.21 8.10 16.51
C PHE A 263 -35.20 7.36 17.86
N ILE A 264 -34.02 7.15 18.45
CA ILE A 264 -33.89 6.53 19.78
C ILE A 264 -34.55 7.41 20.86
N CYS A 265 -34.35 8.72 20.82
CA CYS A 265 -35.01 9.65 21.74
C CYS A 265 -36.54 9.60 21.61
N HIS A 266 -37.07 9.36 20.41
CA HIS A 266 -38.51 9.23 20.19
C HIS A 266 -39.07 7.87 20.64
N LEU A 267 -38.25 6.82 20.64
CA LEU A 267 -38.65 5.47 21.09
C LEU A 267 -38.65 5.32 22.62
N ILE A 268 -37.83 6.13 23.32
CA ILE A 268 -37.68 6.13 24.78
C ILE A 268 -38.68 7.11 25.45
N SER A 269 -39.29 8.01 24.67
CA SER A 269 -40.26 9.01 25.14
C SER A 269 -41.70 8.57 24.95
#